data_AF-A0A431I9S2-F1
#
_entry.id   AF-A0A431I9S2-F1
#
_cell.length_a   1.000
_cell.length_b   1.000
_cell.length_c   1.000
_cell.angle_alpha   90.00
_cell.angle_beta   90.00
_cell.angle_gamma   90.00
#
_symmetry.space_group_name_H-M   'P 1'
#
loop_
_entity.id
_entity.type
_entity.pdbx_description
1 polymer ?
#
loop_
_entity_poly.entity_id
_entity_poly.type
_entity_poly.pdbx_seq_one_letter_code
_entity_poly.pdbx_strand_id
1 'polypeptide(L)'
;MTVLFVNNGEIDIRAVTTFGVSVKNSTSALGMFGTGLKYAIAIILRHGGKITIFSGVNKYEFGTATENIRDKDFELITMNGVNLSFTTEQGKTWEVWQAVREILCNCLDEQGEFTTTDEDVEGEEGITKIVVDCLDFEQEYNNRQEFIITPENLKLVVTTPSIDVYFGQTKNLFYKGVKVHKSDKMYKFTYNIKTPVALTEDRTLKYPSSTENYTLPGLLVKLGADEIINSLVSCGDSYAEYHGSYSGTSPCQKLVDKVNSQKMVVNRNIPPSLKTRCAPSLRECLREAPSIRLPAMKEKMLFKAIDFLKAIGFNVDVYKIKVMEDLGKGVLGLADQDNEIIYLSMGVFDMGTKYVAGTLYEEFIHIFYGVSDETRGFQDVVINHLMSLGEAFVGEPV
;
A
#
# COMPACT_ATOMS: atom_id res chain seq x y z
N MET A 1 12.55 0.91 38.05
CA MET A 1 11.15 0.62 38.45
C MET A 1 10.72 -0.66 37.75
N THR A 2 9.75 -1.38 38.29
CA THR A 2 9.26 -2.61 37.66
C THR A 2 8.19 -2.28 36.61
N VAL A 3 8.23 -2.94 35.46
CA VAL A 3 7.19 -2.77 34.42
C VAL A 3 6.10 -3.81 34.64
N LEU A 4 4.85 -3.34 34.73
CA LEU A 4 3.66 -4.14 34.98
C LEU A 4 2.73 -4.10 33.75
N PHE A 5 2.28 -5.28 33.32
CA PHE A 5 1.23 -5.45 32.30
C PHE A 5 0.07 -6.22 32.92
N VAL A 6 -1.16 -5.77 32.71
CA VAL A 6 -2.39 -6.30 33.33
C VAL A 6 -3.42 -6.60 32.25
N ASN A 7 -3.87 -7.85 32.14
CA ASN A 7 -4.90 -8.26 31.20
C ASN A 7 -6.07 -8.91 31.93
N ASN A 8 -7.28 -8.72 31.37
CA ASN A 8 -8.46 -9.45 31.82
C ASN A 8 -8.39 -10.92 31.38
N GLY A 9 -8.78 -11.81 32.28
CA GLY A 9 -8.69 -13.25 32.10
C GLY A 9 -7.39 -13.85 32.63
N GLU A 10 -7.41 -15.15 32.86
CA GLU A 10 -6.28 -15.92 33.36
C GLU A 10 -5.55 -16.62 32.21
N ILE A 11 -4.25 -16.36 32.08
CA ILE A 11 -3.39 -17.04 31.13
C ILE A 11 -3.26 -18.52 31.49
N ASP A 12 -3.61 -19.40 30.56
CA ASP A 12 -3.26 -20.80 30.69
C ASP A 12 -1.74 -20.96 30.63
N ILE A 13 -1.11 -21.20 31.79
CA ILE A 13 0.35 -21.31 31.92
C ILE A 13 0.95 -22.37 30.99
N ARG A 14 0.15 -23.35 30.55
CA ARG A 14 0.57 -24.36 29.56
C ARG A 14 0.95 -23.74 28.22
N ALA A 15 0.40 -22.56 27.88
CA ALA A 15 0.81 -21.80 26.69
C ALA A 15 2.27 -21.34 26.78
N VAL A 16 2.80 -21.12 27.99
CA VAL A 16 4.19 -20.70 28.25
C VAL A 16 5.12 -21.91 28.38
N THR A 17 4.66 -23.03 28.93
CA THR A 17 5.51 -24.21 29.17
C THR A 17 5.54 -25.21 28.01
N THR A 18 4.50 -25.25 27.18
CA THR A 18 4.36 -26.23 26.09
C THR A 18 4.87 -25.66 24.77
N PHE A 19 5.81 -26.36 24.13
CA PHE A 19 6.30 -25.98 22.82
C PHE A 19 5.24 -26.24 21.73
N GLY A 20 5.15 -25.34 20.75
CA GLY A 20 4.17 -25.45 19.65
C GLY A 20 2.74 -25.03 19.99
N VAL A 21 2.46 -24.63 21.24
CA VAL A 21 1.16 -24.05 21.61
C VAL A 21 1.17 -22.55 21.35
N SER A 22 0.41 -22.13 20.34
CA SER A 22 0.05 -20.73 20.10
C SER A 22 -1.43 -20.69 19.73
N VAL A 23 -2.24 -20.14 20.63
CA VAL A 23 -3.69 -20.01 20.43
C VAL A 23 -4.00 -18.53 20.43
N LYS A 24 -4.41 -18.00 19.27
CA LYS A 24 -5.04 -16.69 19.16
C LYS A 24 -6.33 -16.84 18.38
N ASN A 25 -7.40 -16.29 18.93
CA ASN A 25 -8.73 -16.38 18.31
C ASN A 25 -8.95 -15.35 17.18
N SER A 26 -7.97 -14.47 16.91
CA SER A 26 -8.07 -13.44 15.88
C SER A 26 -6.92 -13.48 14.89
N THR A 27 -7.25 -13.33 13.60
CA THR A 27 -6.27 -13.11 12.51
C THR A 27 -5.66 -11.71 12.54
N SER A 28 -6.15 -10.85 13.43
CA SER A 28 -5.76 -9.45 13.56
C SER A 28 -4.76 -9.18 14.69
N ALA A 29 -4.44 -10.18 15.50
CA ALA A 29 -3.59 -10.01 16.68
C ALA A 29 -2.16 -9.58 16.34
N LEU A 30 -1.63 -8.69 17.18
CA LEU A 30 -0.32 -8.07 17.03
C LEU A 30 0.82 -8.95 17.58
N GLY A 31 0.65 -9.52 18.79
CA GLY A 31 1.67 -10.37 19.41
C GLY A 31 1.64 -11.84 18.93
N MET A 32 2.56 -12.66 19.44
CA MET A 32 2.55 -14.12 19.36
C MET A 32 2.30 -14.74 20.75
N PHE A 33 1.06 -15.11 21.03
CA PHE A 33 0.72 -15.76 22.30
C PHE A 33 1.41 -17.12 22.36
N GLY A 34 2.01 -17.43 23.50
CA GLY A 34 2.78 -18.66 23.69
C GLY A 34 4.21 -18.57 23.17
N THR A 35 4.44 -18.62 21.85
CA THR A 35 5.82 -18.62 21.30
C THR A 35 6.54 -17.30 21.55
N GLY A 36 5.91 -16.15 21.27
CA GLY A 36 6.54 -14.84 21.49
C GLY A 36 6.86 -14.59 22.96
N LEU A 37 5.95 -14.98 23.87
CA LEU A 37 6.18 -14.86 25.31
C LEU A 37 7.39 -15.69 25.79
N LYS A 38 7.62 -16.88 25.24
CA LYS A 38 8.85 -17.66 25.53
C LYS A 38 10.12 -16.92 25.10
N TYR A 39 10.10 -16.25 23.95
CA TYR A 39 11.23 -15.43 23.48
C TYR A 39 11.45 -14.25 24.43
N ALA A 40 10.38 -13.55 24.83
CA ALA A 40 10.48 -12.43 25.76
C ALA A 40 11.07 -12.84 27.12
N ILE A 41 10.61 -13.96 27.70
CA ILE A 41 11.17 -14.53 28.93
C ILE A 41 12.67 -14.82 28.77
N ALA A 42 13.05 -15.49 27.68
CA ALA A 42 14.45 -15.83 27.42
C ALA A 42 15.35 -14.59 27.30
N ILE A 43 14.89 -13.54 26.63
CA ILE A 43 15.64 -12.29 26.46
C ILE A 43 15.78 -11.56 27.80
N ILE A 44 14.71 -11.44 28.58
CA ILE A 44 14.73 -10.79 29.90
C ILE A 44 15.74 -11.47 30.83
N LEU A 45 15.69 -12.80 30.92
CA LEU A 45 16.60 -13.58 31.75
C LEU A 45 18.06 -13.52 31.25
N ARG A 46 18.29 -13.50 29.93
CA ARG A 46 19.63 -13.33 29.34
C ARG A 46 20.26 -11.98 29.71
N HIS A 47 19.45 -10.95 29.88
CA HIS A 47 19.87 -9.62 30.31
C HIS A 47 19.90 -9.47 31.84
N GLY A 48 19.88 -10.58 32.59
CA GLY A 48 19.98 -10.58 34.05
C GLY A 48 18.73 -10.04 34.76
N GLY A 49 17.61 -9.91 34.03
CA GLY A 49 16.34 -9.48 34.59
C GLY A 49 15.57 -10.59 35.30
N LYS A 50 14.44 -10.22 35.91
CA LYS A 50 13.45 -11.12 36.49
C LYS A 50 12.11 -10.91 35.82
N ILE A 51 11.39 -12.00 35.61
CA ILE A 51 10.01 -11.97 35.12
C ILE A 51 9.14 -12.88 35.97
N THR A 52 8.02 -12.34 36.43
CA THR A 52 6.98 -13.06 37.17
C THR A 52 5.67 -12.94 36.41
N ILE A 53 4.94 -14.04 36.32
CA ILE A 53 3.59 -14.06 35.76
C ILE A 53 2.62 -14.48 36.86
N PHE A 54 1.58 -13.70 37.06
CA PHE A 54 0.42 -14.09 37.84
C PHE A 54 -0.70 -14.50 36.90
N SER A 55 -1.29 -15.66 37.14
CA SER A 55 -2.54 -16.10 36.51
C SER A 55 -3.57 -16.33 37.60
N GLY A 56 -4.49 -15.38 37.75
CA GLY A 56 -5.33 -15.34 38.93
C GLY A 56 -4.48 -15.04 40.17
N VAL A 57 -4.71 -15.82 41.22
CA VAL A 57 -3.92 -15.80 42.45
C VAL A 57 -2.61 -16.61 42.36
N ASN A 58 -2.40 -17.35 41.27
CA ASN A 58 -1.23 -18.22 41.13
C ASN A 58 -0.02 -17.45 40.63
N LYS A 59 1.11 -17.56 41.35
CA LYS A 59 2.40 -16.93 41.01
C LYS A 59 3.33 -17.91 40.30
N TYR A 60 3.91 -17.46 39.18
CA TYR A 60 4.93 -18.20 38.42
C TYR A 60 6.17 -17.34 38.25
N GLU A 61 7.24 -17.71 38.95
CA GLU A 61 8.55 -17.05 38.88
C GLU A 61 9.44 -17.77 37.87
N PHE A 62 10.04 -17.00 36.96
CA PHE A 62 10.98 -17.53 35.98
C PHE A 62 12.41 -17.22 36.37
N GLY A 63 13.30 -18.20 36.17
CA GLY A 63 14.73 -18.07 36.44
C GLY A 63 15.56 -18.88 35.45
N THR A 64 16.86 -19.03 35.75
CA THR A 64 17.76 -19.89 34.98
C THR A 64 18.43 -20.94 35.85
N ALA A 65 18.81 -22.06 35.24
CA ALA A 65 19.69 -23.06 35.83
C ALA A 65 20.73 -23.49 34.78
N THR A 66 22.00 -23.47 35.16
CA THR A 66 23.09 -23.93 34.28
C THR A 66 23.07 -25.45 34.19
N GLU A 67 23.02 -25.99 32.97
CA GLU A 67 23.18 -27.42 32.69
C GLU A 67 24.27 -27.64 31.65
N ASN A 68 25.05 -28.70 31.82
CA ASN A 68 26.05 -29.09 30.84
C ASN A 68 25.44 -30.07 29.83
N ILE A 69 25.44 -29.68 28.55
CA ILE A 69 24.96 -30.50 27.43
C ILE A 69 26.07 -30.62 26.41
N ARG A 70 26.68 -31.82 26.31
CA ARG A 70 27.76 -32.13 25.35
C ARG A 70 28.93 -31.15 25.47
N ASP A 71 29.46 -31.01 26.68
CA ASP A 71 30.63 -30.18 27.01
C ASP A 71 30.41 -28.67 26.79
N LYS A 72 29.15 -28.23 26.77
CA LYS A 72 28.77 -26.82 26.72
C LYS A 72 27.74 -26.54 27.79
N ASP A 73 27.95 -25.44 28.50
CA ASP A 73 26.99 -24.96 29.49
C ASP A 73 25.88 -24.17 28.79
N PHE A 74 24.65 -24.47 29.17
CA PHE A 74 23.45 -23.76 28.73
C PHE A 74 22.66 -23.31 29.95
N GLU A 75 22.13 -22.09 29.89
CA GLU A 75 21.18 -21.58 30.88
C GLU A 75 19.76 -22.04 30.49
N LEU A 76 19.29 -23.12 31.10
CA LEU A 76 17.90 -23.57 30.95
C LEU A 76 16.98 -22.63 31.71
N ILE A 77 15.83 -22.32 31.12
CA ILE A 77 14.82 -21.51 31.79
C ILE A 77 14.04 -22.40 32.74
N THR A 78 13.81 -21.90 33.95
CA THR A 78 13.02 -22.57 34.98
C THR A 78 11.74 -21.80 35.26
N MET A 79 10.69 -22.51 35.69
CA MET A 79 9.46 -21.93 36.25
C MET A 79 9.23 -22.52 37.63
N ASN A 80 9.23 -21.68 38.66
CA ASN A 80 9.19 -22.10 40.06
C ASN A 80 10.28 -23.17 40.38
N GLY A 81 11.47 -23.01 39.80
CA GLY A 81 12.61 -23.93 39.96
C GLY A 81 12.56 -25.21 39.11
N VAL A 82 11.49 -25.45 38.34
CA VAL A 82 11.38 -26.61 37.45
C VAL A 82 11.86 -26.26 36.04
N ASN A 83 12.78 -27.05 35.48
CA ASN A 83 13.32 -26.85 34.14
C ASN A 83 12.21 -26.90 33.06
N LEU A 84 12.22 -25.91 32.16
CA LEU A 84 11.40 -25.87 30.95
C LEU A 84 12.16 -26.43 29.73
N SER A 85 11.44 -26.56 28.61
CA SER A 85 11.96 -27.15 27.37
C SER A 85 12.76 -26.18 26.49
N PHE A 86 13.12 -25.00 26.99
CA PHE A 86 13.86 -23.98 26.24
C PHE A 86 14.88 -23.26 27.13
N THR A 87 15.87 -22.63 26.48
CA THR A 87 17.01 -21.97 27.13
C THR A 87 17.01 -20.48 26.85
N THR A 88 17.92 -19.75 27.49
CA THR A 88 18.21 -18.36 27.13
C THR A 88 18.78 -18.20 25.72
N GLU A 89 19.08 -19.26 24.97
CA GLU A 89 19.46 -19.16 23.53
C GLU A 89 18.24 -18.95 22.61
N GLN A 90 17.03 -19.19 23.11
CA GLN A 90 15.80 -18.97 22.36
C GLN A 90 15.69 -17.49 21.98
N GLY A 91 15.49 -17.19 20.69
CA GLY A 91 15.38 -15.81 20.22
C GLY A 91 16.67 -15.00 20.36
N LYS A 92 17.85 -15.62 20.28
CA LYS A 92 19.14 -14.89 20.37
C LYS A 92 19.37 -13.79 19.33
N THR A 93 18.59 -13.79 18.25
CA THR A 93 18.60 -12.74 17.24
C THR A 93 17.67 -11.57 17.58
N TRP A 94 16.87 -11.67 18.65
CA TRP A 94 16.01 -10.60 19.10
C TRP A 94 16.75 -9.63 20.01
N GLU A 95 16.44 -8.35 19.84
CA GLU A 95 16.85 -7.26 20.72
C GLU A 95 15.81 -7.06 21.85
N VAL A 96 16.20 -6.39 22.93
CA VAL A 96 15.35 -6.19 24.12
C VAL A 96 14.03 -5.49 23.78
N TRP A 97 14.05 -4.49 22.89
CA TRP A 97 12.84 -3.79 22.46
C TRP A 97 11.81 -4.73 21.79
N GLN A 98 12.24 -5.85 21.20
CA GLN A 98 11.33 -6.83 20.62
C GLN A 98 10.61 -7.64 21.70
N ALA A 99 11.26 -7.91 22.84
CA ALA A 99 10.63 -8.50 24.01
C ALA A 99 9.59 -7.55 24.61
N VAL A 100 9.95 -6.26 24.76
CA VAL A 100 9.01 -5.22 25.23
C VAL A 100 7.80 -5.14 24.29
N ARG A 101 8.05 -5.00 22.98
CA ARG A 101 7.00 -4.96 21.96
C ARG A 101 6.08 -6.17 22.07
N GLU A 102 6.61 -7.38 22.22
CA GLU A 102 5.84 -8.61 22.26
C GLU A 102 4.89 -8.67 23.46
N ILE A 103 5.39 -8.39 24.67
CA ILE A 103 4.54 -8.36 25.88
C ILE A 103 3.49 -7.26 25.77
N LEU A 104 3.89 -6.07 25.31
CA LEU A 104 2.98 -4.94 25.15
C LEU A 104 1.90 -5.22 24.09
N CYS A 105 2.25 -5.84 22.96
CA CYS A 105 1.28 -6.22 21.94
C CYS A 105 0.29 -7.27 22.44
N ASN A 106 0.74 -8.27 23.22
CA ASN A 106 -0.18 -9.23 23.84
C ASN A 106 -1.11 -8.53 24.84
N CYS A 107 -0.59 -7.56 25.60
CA CYS A 107 -1.40 -6.73 26.49
C CYS A 107 -2.47 -5.94 25.73
N LEU A 108 -2.09 -5.25 24.64
CA LEU A 108 -3.03 -4.50 23.79
C LEU A 108 -4.06 -5.40 23.09
N ASP A 109 -3.65 -6.57 22.60
CA ASP A 109 -4.55 -7.54 21.97
C ASP A 109 -5.65 -8.01 22.94
N GLU A 110 -5.35 -8.07 24.24
CA GLU A 110 -6.25 -8.45 25.33
C GLU A 110 -6.95 -7.23 25.97
N GLN A 111 -6.80 -6.04 25.40
CA GLN A 111 -7.34 -4.77 25.93
C GLN A 111 -6.88 -4.49 27.36
N GLY A 112 -5.66 -4.89 27.69
CA GLY A 112 -5.03 -4.69 28.98
C GLY A 112 -4.42 -3.31 29.16
N GLU A 113 -3.89 -3.10 30.35
CA GLU A 113 -3.22 -1.89 30.79
C GLU A 113 -1.76 -2.17 31.13
N PHE A 114 -0.89 -1.17 31.00
CA PHE A 114 0.51 -1.29 31.35
C PHE A 114 1.03 -0.03 32.02
N THR A 115 1.90 -0.20 33.02
CA THR A 115 2.43 0.89 33.84
C THR A 115 3.79 0.51 34.44
N THR A 116 4.43 1.45 35.12
CA THR A 116 5.58 1.20 36.00
C THR A 116 5.13 1.29 37.45
N THR A 117 5.68 0.44 38.31
CA THR A 117 5.39 0.43 39.75
C THR A 117 6.63 0.13 40.58
N ASP A 118 6.67 0.67 41.79
CA ASP A 118 7.64 0.35 42.84
C ASP A 118 7.00 -0.48 43.98
N GLU A 119 5.70 -0.77 43.88
CA GLU A 119 4.97 -1.57 44.85
C GLU A 119 5.06 -3.07 44.54
N ASP A 120 5.00 -3.90 45.59
CA ASP A 120 4.89 -5.35 45.43
C ASP A 120 3.56 -5.70 44.75
N VAL A 121 3.64 -6.46 43.66
CA VAL A 121 2.47 -6.87 42.88
C VAL A 121 1.96 -8.22 43.38
N GLU A 122 0.67 -8.27 43.71
CA GLU A 122 -0.04 -9.49 44.08
C GLU A 122 -0.99 -9.97 42.96
N GLY A 123 -1.21 -11.29 42.93
CA GLY A 123 -2.15 -11.94 42.03
C GLY A 123 -3.60 -11.59 42.35
N GLU A 124 -4.47 -11.66 41.35
CA GLU A 124 -5.87 -11.28 41.46
C GLU A 124 -6.72 -12.20 40.59
N GLU A 125 -7.79 -12.77 41.16
CA GLU A 125 -8.65 -13.74 40.47
C GLU A 125 -9.21 -13.17 39.17
N GLY A 126 -9.17 -13.96 38.09
CA GLY A 126 -9.65 -13.53 36.78
C GLY A 126 -8.74 -12.56 36.04
N ILE A 127 -7.52 -12.29 36.53
CA ILE A 127 -6.57 -11.34 35.93
C ILE A 127 -5.21 -12.00 35.68
N THR A 128 -4.57 -11.61 34.58
CA THR A 128 -3.17 -11.93 34.31
C THR A 128 -2.30 -10.70 34.56
N LYS A 129 -1.27 -10.83 35.40
CA LYS A 129 -0.27 -9.77 35.62
C LYS A 129 1.11 -10.26 35.21
N ILE A 130 1.78 -9.57 34.30
CA ILE A 130 3.17 -9.83 33.92
C ILE A 130 4.03 -8.72 34.52
N VAL A 131 5.00 -9.11 35.34
CA VAL A 131 5.85 -8.22 36.12
C VAL A 131 7.29 -8.42 35.69
N VAL A 132 7.93 -7.37 35.19
CA VAL A 132 9.29 -7.41 34.65
C VAL A 132 10.19 -6.43 35.39
N ASP A 133 11.21 -6.95 36.07
CA ASP A 133 12.28 -6.20 36.72
C ASP A 133 13.58 -6.42 35.93
N CYS A 134 13.88 -5.50 35.02
CA CYS A 134 15.06 -5.56 34.17
C CYS A 134 15.39 -4.16 33.66
N LEU A 135 16.59 -3.67 33.95
CA LEU A 135 17.01 -2.30 33.60
C LEU A 135 16.93 -2.04 32.10
N ASP A 136 17.47 -2.94 31.28
CA ASP A 136 17.45 -2.81 29.82
C ASP A 136 16.02 -2.83 29.27
N PHE A 137 15.14 -3.65 29.88
CA PHE A 137 13.72 -3.71 29.50
C PHE A 137 12.98 -2.42 29.85
N GLU A 138 13.21 -1.87 31.04
CA GLU A 138 12.64 -0.60 31.49
C GLU A 138 13.07 0.56 30.56
N GLN A 139 14.35 0.60 30.17
CA GLN A 139 14.86 1.60 29.22
C GLN A 139 14.14 1.53 27.88
N GLU A 140 14.00 0.33 27.31
CA GLU A 140 13.28 0.14 26.04
C GLU A 140 11.78 0.40 26.17
N TYR A 141 11.17 0.05 27.31
CA TYR A 141 9.78 0.38 27.62
C TYR A 141 9.54 1.90 27.69
N ASN A 142 10.47 2.66 28.27
CA ASN A 142 10.41 4.12 28.29
C ASN A 142 10.63 4.74 26.90
N ASN A 143 11.24 4.00 25.98
CA ASN A 143 11.43 4.38 24.58
C ASN A 143 10.40 3.75 23.62
N ARG A 144 9.31 3.17 24.15
CA ARG A 144 8.31 2.42 23.35
C ARG A 144 7.67 3.19 22.21
N GLN A 145 7.64 4.52 22.26
CA GLN A 145 7.21 5.39 21.16
C GLN A 145 7.98 5.16 19.85
N GLU A 146 9.20 4.61 19.92
CA GLU A 146 10.00 4.26 18.74
C GLU A 146 9.47 3.04 17.99
N PHE A 147 8.65 2.20 18.66
CA PHE A 147 8.12 0.97 18.07
C PHE A 147 6.63 0.75 18.25
N ILE A 148 5.93 1.60 19.01
CA ILE A 148 4.48 1.63 19.17
C ILE A 148 3.99 3.06 19.03
N ILE A 149 2.91 3.25 18.27
CA ILE A 149 2.19 4.52 18.20
C ILE A 149 1.32 4.66 19.44
N THR A 150 1.61 5.68 20.25
CA THR A 150 0.70 6.17 21.28
C THR A 150 0.00 7.44 20.77
N PRO A 151 -1.34 7.47 20.67
CA PRO A 151 -2.08 8.61 20.13
C PRO A 151 -1.79 9.93 20.85
N GLU A 152 -1.44 9.88 22.14
CA GLU A 152 -1.11 11.08 22.94
C GLU A 152 0.12 11.84 22.41
N ASN A 153 1.05 11.16 21.74
CA ASN A 153 2.33 11.73 21.33
C ASN A 153 2.36 12.19 19.86
N LEU A 154 1.33 11.87 19.07
CA LEU A 154 1.32 12.13 17.64
C LEU A 154 0.08 12.90 17.22
N LYS A 155 0.29 14.03 16.54
CA LYS A 155 -0.81 14.81 15.96
C LYS A 155 -1.31 14.14 14.68
N LEU A 156 -2.54 13.63 14.71
CA LEU A 156 -3.20 13.02 13.56
C LEU A 156 -3.44 14.05 12.44
N VAL A 157 -3.10 13.68 11.20
CA VAL A 157 -3.39 14.44 9.98
C VAL A 157 -4.70 13.93 9.36
N VAL A 158 -4.78 12.62 9.14
CA VAL A 158 -5.98 11.98 8.58
C VAL A 158 -6.07 10.54 9.07
N THR A 159 -7.30 10.08 9.29
CA THR A 159 -7.62 8.68 9.54
C THR A 159 -8.60 8.19 8.48
N THR A 160 -8.37 6.98 7.97
CA THR A 160 -9.28 6.26 7.07
C THR A 160 -9.36 4.81 7.54
N PRO A 161 -10.28 3.96 7.04
CA PRO A 161 -10.25 2.52 7.35
C PRO A 161 -8.94 1.83 6.96
N SER A 162 -8.17 2.41 6.04
CA SER A 162 -6.98 1.79 5.45
C SER A 162 -5.65 2.27 6.03
N ILE A 163 -5.58 3.51 6.51
CA ILE A 163 -4.35 4.14 7.00
C ILE A 163 -4.66 5.29 7.97
N ASP A 164 -3.81 5.45 8.98
CA ASP A 164 -3.67 6.70 9.72
C ASP A 164 -2.34 7.37 9.36
N VAL A 165 -2.37 8.69 9.22
CA VAL A 165 -1.20 9.51 8.94
C VAL A 165 -1.07 10.54 10.05
N TYR A 166 0.11 10.61 10.65
CA TYR A 166 0.44 11.56 11.72
C TYR A 166 1.57 12.49 11.30
N PHE A 167 1.60 13.70 11.86
CA PHE A 167 2.77 14.56 11.74
C PHE A 167 3.98 13.92 12.41
N GLY A 168 5.16 14.14 11.83
CA GLY A 168 6.44 13.63 12.32
C GLY A 168 7.20 12.90 11.22
N GLN A 169 8.47 13.24 11.04
CA GLN A 169 9.34 12.51 10.11
C GLN A 169 9.92 11.31 10.84
N THR A 170 9.95 10.15 10.19
CA THR A 170 10.47 8.92 10.78
C THR A 170 10.99 7.99 9.70
N LYS A 171 11.88 7.07 10.06
CA LYS A 171 12.23 5.94 9.19
C LYS A 171 11.33 4.74 9.43
N ASN A 172 10.48 4.78 10.45
CA ASN A 172 9.69 3.64 10.88
C ASN A 172 8.33 3.63 10.19
N LEU A 173 7.92 2.45 9.73
CA LEU A 173 6.59 2.18 9.19
C LEU A 173 5.83 1.30 10.18
N PHE A 174 4.60 1.71 10.49
CA PHE A 174 3.76 1.05 11.47
C PHE A 174 2.60 0.32 10.78
N TYR A 175 2.18 -0.78 11.38
CA TYR A 175 0.98 -1.52 11.01
C TYR A 175 0.19 -1.77 12.28
N LYS A 176 -1.06 -1.29 12.30
CA LYS A 176 -1.96 -1.35 13.46
C LYS A 176 -1.30 -0.90 14.77
N GLY A 177 -0.57 0.21 14.70
CA GLY A 177 0.08 0.86 15.83
C GLY A 177 1.45 0.30 16.17
N VAL A 178 1.95 -0.74 15.50
CA VAL A 178 3.22 -1.40 15.83
C VAL A 178 4.23 -1.27 14.70
N LYS A 179 5.49 -0.95 15.02
CA LYS A 179 6.58 -0.88 14.03
C LYS A 179 6.82 -2.25 13.41
N VAL A 180 6.73 -2.28 12.08
CA VAL A 180 6.94 -3.50 11.27
C VAL A 180 8.08 -3.36 10.27
N HIS A 181 8.59 -2.16 10.06
CA HIS A 181 9.70 -1.91 9.13
C HIS A 181 10.41 -0.60 9.44
N LYS A 182 11.70 -0.54 9.10
CA LYS A 182 12.54 0.66 9.10
C LYS A 182 13.08 0.85 7.68
N SER A 183 12.66 1.92 7.02
CA SER A 183 13.13 2.28 5.68
C SER A 183 14.55 2.83 5.74
N ASP A 184 15.28 2.68 4.63
CA ASP A 184 16.56 3.35 4.42
C ASP A 184 16.36 4.87 4.30
N LYS A 185 15.20 5.28 3.76
CA LYS A 185 14.81 6.68 3.54
C LYS A 185 13.90 7.19 4.67
N MET A 186 13.84 8.52 4.77
CA MET A 186 12.94 9.17 5.72
C MET A 186 11.53 9.21 5.11
N TYR A 187 10.51 8.94 5.91
CA TYR A 187 9.12 9.26 5.62
C TYR A 187 8.84 10.69 6.07
N LYS A 188 8.02 11.41 5.29
CA LYS A 188 7.63 12.79 5.65
C LYS A 188 6.64 12.84 6.80
N PHE A 189 5.86 11.78 6.95
CA PHE A 189 4.87 11.57 8.01
C PHE A 189 5.10 10.21 8.68
N THR A 190 4.49 10.02 9.85
CA THR A 190 4.40 8.72 10.49
C THR A 190 3.17 7.99 9.95
N TYR A 191 3.38 6.83 9.35
CA TYR A 191 2.33 6.05 8.70
C TYR A 191 1.96 4.82 9.51
N ASN A 192 0.66 4.67 9.79
CA ASN A 192 0.08 3.49 10.40
C ASN A 192 -0.86 2.80 9.40
N ILE A 193 -0.37 1.75 8.75
CA ILE A 193 -1.18 0.95 7.82
C ILE A 193 -2.22 0.15 8.64
N LYS A 194 -3.48 0.12 8.17
CA LYS A 194 -4.55 -0.66 8.79
C LYS A 194 -5.09 -1.76 7.89
N THR A 195 -4.87 -1.65 6.58
CA THR A 195 -5.13 -2.74 5.63
C THR A 195 -4.20 -3.92 5.86
N PRO A 196 -4.66 -5.17 5.67
CA PRO A 196 -3.82 -6.35 5.85
C PRO A 196 -2.50 -6.28 5.07
N VAL A 197 -1.40 -6.56 5.75
CA VAL A 197 -0.06 -6.75 5.16
C VAL A 197 0.51 -8.08 5.63
N ALA A 198 1.31 -8.73 4.78
CA ALA A 198 1.98 -9.98 5.16
C ALA A 198 3.19 -9.67 6.06
N LEU A 199 3.25 -10.35 7.21
CA LEU A 199 4.37 -10.27 8.15
C LEU A 199 5.15 -11.58 8.19
N THR A 200 6.42 -11.50 8.57
CA THR A 200 7.26 -12.62 8.98
C THR A 200 6.94 -13.04 10.42
N GLU A 201 7.59 -14.11 10.90
CA GLU A 201 7.44 -14.61 12.27
C GLU A 201 7.87 -13.57 13.33
N ASP A 202 8.96 -12.83 13.07
CA ASP A 202 9.44 -11.73 13.91
C ASP A 202 8.61 -10.43 13.78
N ARG A 203 7.44 -10.52 13.11
CA ARG A 203 6.48 -9.41 12.91
C ARG A 203 7.07 -8.21 12.18
N THR A 204 7.95 -8.48 11.23
CA THR A 204 8.42 -7.48 10.26
C THR A 204 7.73 -7.69 8.92
N LEU A 205 7.74 -6.69 8.05
CA LEU A 205 7.10 -6.81 6.73
C LEU A 205 7.75 -7.94 5.92
N LYS A 206 6.95 -8.88 5.40
CA LYS A 206 7.42 -9.94 4.50
C LYS A 206 7.92 -9.40 3.15
N TYR A 207 7.29 -8.31 2.67
CA TYR A 207 7.64 -7.67 1.40
C TYR A 207 7.83 -6.15 1.59
N PRO A 208 8.89 -5.70 2.28
CA PRO A 208 9.08 -4.29 2.62
C PRO A 208 9.04 -3.37 1.40
N SER A 209 9.80 -3.72 0.35
CA SER A 209 9.86 -2.95 -0.89
C SER A 209 8.52 -2.85 -1.60
N SER A 210 7.70 -3.91 -1.55
CA SER A 210 6.36 -3.86 -2.15
C SER A 210 5.44 -2.91 -1.39
N THR A 211 5.51 -2.95 -0.06
CA THR A 211 4.68 -2.10 0.80
C THR A 211 5.08 -0.63 0.64
N GLU A 212 6.37 -0.33 0.67
CA GLU A 212 6.91 1.03 0.55
C GLU A 212 6.72 1.60 -0.87
N ASN A 213 6.94 0.80 -1.91
CA ASN A 213 6.89 1.29 -3.28
C ASN A 213 5.50 1.23 -3.93
N TYR A 214 4.54 0.47 -3.40
CA TYR A 214 3.23 0.34 -4.06
C TYR A 214 2.07 0.52 -3.08
N THR A 215 2.07 -0.20 -1.96
CA THR A 215 0.94 -0.16 -1.02
C THR A 215 0.77 1.22 -0.40
N LEU A 216 1.82 1.76 0.23
CA LEU A 216 1.77 3.07 0.85
C LEU A 216 1.48 4.19 -0.18
N PRO A 217 2.19 4.30 -1.32
CA PRO A 217 1.87 5.25 -2.39
C PRO A 217 0.41 5.18 -2.86
N GLY A 218 -0.10 3.97 -3.08
CA GLY A 218 -1.48 3.73 -3.51
C GLY A 218 -2.54 4.11 -2.47
N LEU A 219 -2.19 4.07 -1.18
CA LEU A 219 -3.03 4.60 -0.10
C LEU A 219 -3.00 6.13 -0.08
N LEU A 220 -1.81 6.74 -0.20
CA LEU A 220 -1.61 8.18 -0.08
C LEU A 220 -2.32 8.97 -1.20
N VAL A 221 -2.31 8.50 -2.45
CA VAL A 221 -2.94 9.24 -3.56
C VAL A 221 -4.46 9.33 -3.48
N LYS A 222 -5.08 8.51 -2.64
CA LYS A 222 -6.53 8.53 -2.41
C LYS A 222 -6.93 9.56 -1.35
N LEU A 223 -5.96 10.10 -0.61
CA LEU A 223 -6.21 11.04 0.49
C LEU A 223 -6.42 12.45 -0.05
N GLY A 224 -7.49 13.12 0.39
CA GLY A 224 -7.83 14.50 0.01
C GLY A 224 -7.31 15.58 0.97
N ALA A 225 -6.51 15.19 1.97
CA ALA A 225 -5.97 16.10 2.99
C ALA A 225 -4.91 17.02 2.38
N ASP A 226 -5.01 18.33 2.63
CA ASP A 226 -4.14 19.35 2.05
C ASP A 226 -2.68 19.17 2.46
N GLU A 227 -2.43 18.77 3.70
CA GLU A 227 -1.11 18.51 4.24
C GLU A 227 -0.39 17.41 3.46
N ILE A 228 -1.13 16.33 3.14
CA ILE A 228 -0.59 15.19 2.40
C ILE A 228 -0.36 15.57 0.94
N ILE A 229 -1.36 16.21 0.30
CA ILE A 229 -1.24 16.65 -1.08
C ILE A 229 -0.07 17.62 -1.26
N ASN A 230 0.04 18.64 -0.41
CA ASN A 230 1.12 19.61 -0.46
C ASN A 230 2.49 18.95 -0.21
N SER A 231 2.54 17.97 0.70
CA SER A 231 3.74 17.19 0.98
C SER A 231 4.16 16.35 -0.23
N LEU A 232 3.24 15.62 -0.86
CA LEU A 232 3.55 14.79 -2.04
C LEU A 232 4.10 15.61 -3.19
N VAL A 233 3.57 16.81 -3.45
CA VAL A 233 4.04 17.67 -4.54
C VAL A 233 5.33 18.45 -4.22
N SER A 234 5.81 18.39 -2.96
CA SER A 234 6.99 19.13 -2.50
C SER A 234 8.03 18.27 -1.76
N CYS A 235 7.84 16.95 -1.68
CA CYS A 235 8.66 16.07 -0.84
C CYS A 235 10.14 16.11 -1.26
N GLY A 236 10.44 15.94 -2.55
CA GLY A 236 11.81 15.79 -3.04
C GLY A 236 12.41 14.40 -2.79
N ASP A 237 13.55 14.13 -3.39
CA ASP A 237 14.17 12.80 -3.50
C ASP A 237 14.72 12.22 -2.18
N SER A 238 14.87 13.03 -1.13
CA SER A 238 15.28 12.59 0.21
C SER A 238 14.24 11.72 0.93
N TYR A 239 12.99 11.71 0.47
CA TYR A 239 11.88 11.04 1.14
C TYR A 239 11.41 9.79 0.39
N ALA A 240 10.95 8.77 1.13
CA ALA A 240 10.48 7.51 0.57
C ALA A 240 9.32 7.71 -0.43
N GLU A 241 8.41 8.64 -0.13
CA GLU A 241 7.25 8.99 -0.95
C GLU A 241 7.64 9.39 -2.39
N TYR A 242 8.80 10.03 -2.57
CA TYR A 242 9.27 10.44 -3.91
C TYR A 242 9.58 9.25 -4.83
N HIS A 243 10.00 8.14 -4.26
CA HIS A 243 10.41 6.94 -5.01
C HIS A 243 9.29 5.92 -5.13
N GLY A 244 8.17 6.16 -4.47
CA GLY A 244 6.97 5.34 -4.57
C GLY A 244 6.45 5.25 -6.00
N SER A 245 5.95 4.08 -6.37
CA SER A 245 5.20 3.88 -7.60
C SER A 245 3.72 4.16 -7.35
N TYR A 246 3.24 5.24 -7.95
CA TYR A 246 1.81 5.60 -7.96
C TYR A 246 1.05 4.94 -9.12
N SER A 247 1.63 3.92 -9.75
CA SER A 247 1.01 3.11 -10.79
C SER A 247 -0.09 2.22 -10.21
N GLY A 248 -1.23 2.09 -10.90
CA GLY A 248 -2.28 1.11 -10.54
C GLY A 248 -3.35 1.61 -9.57
N THR A 249 -3.28 2.86 -9.12
CA THR A 249 -4.34 3.49 -8.31
C THR A 249 -4.74 4.84 -8.89
N SER A 250 -6.04 5.16 -8.89
CA SER A 250 -6.55 6.47 -9.30
C SER A 250 -6.38 7.49 -8.17
N PRO A 251 -5.60 8.58 -8.38
CA PRO A 251 -5.49 9.65 -7.41
C PRO A 251 -6.84 10.37 -7.21
N CYS A 252 -7.01 11.00 -6.05
CA CYS A 252 -8.16 11.88 -5.83
C CYS A 252 -8.07 13.13 -6.73
N GLN A 253 -9.21 13.70 -7.13
CA GLN A 253 -9.26 14.83 -8.06
C GLN A 253 -8.43 16.03 -7.55
N LYS A 254 -8.52 16.32 -6.25
CA LYS A 254 -7.78 17.43 -5.61
C LYS A 254 -6.27 17.31 -5.78
N LEU A 255 -5.72 16.08 -5.73
CA LEU A 255 -4.30 15.84 -5.98
C LEU A 255 -3.96 16.03 -7.47
N VAL A 256 -4.82 15.56 -8.38
CA VAL A 256 -4.67 15.76 -9.83
C VAL A 256 -4.61 17.24 -10.17
N ASP A 257 -5.57 18.04 -9.67
CA ASP A 257 -5.65 19.48 -9.90
C ASP A 257 -4.39 20.19 -9.37
N LYS A 258 -3.93 19.80 -8.17
CA LYS A 258 -2.71 20.35 -7.57
C LYS A 258 -1.47 20.04 -8.40
N VAL A 259 -1.29 18.79 -8.82
CA VAL A 259 -0.14 18.40 -9.66
C VAL A 259 -0.19 19.14 -11.00
N ASN A 260 -1.37 19.25 -11.62
CA ASN A 260 -1.55 19.94 -12.91
C ASN A 260 -1.26 21.44 -12.83
N SER A 261 -1.74 22.13 -11.79
CA SER A 261 -1.42 23.55 -11.58
C SER A 261 0.07 23.82 -11.41
N GLN A 262 0.84 22.83 -10.94
CA GLN A 262 2.29 22.94 -10.77
C GLN A 262 3.10 22.49 -11.99
N LYS A 263 2.50 21.91 -13.03
CA LYS A 263 3.24 21.46 -14.24
C LYS A 263 3.82 22.61 -15.06
N MET A 264 3.22 23.79 -14.97
CA MET A 264 3.69 25.02 -15.63
C MET A 264 5.05 25.48 -15.08
N VAL A 265 5.42 25.05 -13.88
CA VAL A 265 6.72 25.28 -13.26
C VAL A 265 7.46 23.95 -13.26
N VAL A 266 8.73 23.91 -13.67
CA VAL A 266 9.53 22.67 -13.60
C VAL A 266 9.78 22.31 -12.13
N ASN A 267 8.82 21.66 -11.48
CA ASN A 267 8.92 21.22 -10.10
C ASN A 267 9.55 19.81 -10.07
N ARG A 268 10.84 19.75 -9.71
CA ARG A 268 11.60 18.50 -9.58
C ARG A 268 11.28 17.72 -8.30
N ASN A 269 10.53 18.32 -7.38
CA ASN A 269 10.19 17.73 -6.08
C ASN A 269 8.92 16.86 -6.12
N ILE A 270 8.20 16.85 -7.25
CA ILE A 270 7.06 15.96 -7.47
C ILE A 270 7.59 14.56 -7.84
N PRO A 271 7.11 13.48 -7.20
CA PRO A 271 7.44 12.11 -7.58
C PRO A 271 7.22 11.89 -9.08
N PRO A 272 8.20 11.36 -9.85
CA PRO A 272 8.07 11.19 -11.31
C PRO A 272 6.89 10.30 -11.73
N SER A 273 6.66 9.22 -10.98
CA SER A 273 5.54 8.30 -11.18
C SER A 273 4.19 8.97 -10.88
N LEU A 274 4.11 9.86 -9.88
CA LEU A 274 2.91 10.66 -9.59
C LEU A 274 2.63 11.67 -10.70
N LYS A 275 3.67 12.37 -11.19
CA LYS A 275 3.54 13.33 -12.30
C LYS A 275 2.99 12.65 -13.56
N THR A 276 3.47 11.44 -13.84
CA THR A 276 2.99 10.60 -14.93
C THR A 276 1.54 10.17 -14.70
N ARG A 277 1.20 9.76 -13.47
CA ARG A 277 -0.15 9.30 -13.14
C ARG A 277 -1.21 10.41 -13.16
N CYS A 278 -0.84 11.63 -12.75
CA CYS A 278 -1.69 12.81 -12.80
C CYS A 278 -1.59 13.56 -14.13
N ALA A 279 -0.88 13.04 -15.14
CA ALA A 279 -1.03 13.52 -16.51
C ALA A 279 -2.52 13.55 -16.87
N PRO A 280 -3.07 14.69 -17.35
CA PRO A 280 -4.36 14.62 -18.02
C PRO A 280 -4.27 13.52 -19.05
N SER A 281 -5.37 12.80 -19.25
CA SER A 281 -5.38 11.86 -20.37
C SER A 281 -5.08 12.64 -21.65
N LEU A 282 -4.40 12.01 -22.62
CA LEU A 282 -4.17 12.65 -23.91
C LEU A 282 -5.47 13.26 -24.47
N ARG A 283 -6.59 12.56 -24.31
CA ARG A 283 -7.94 13.03 -24.68
C ARG A 283 -8.27 14.39 -24.07
N GLU A 284 -8.05 14.60 -22.77
CA GLU A 284 -8.33 15.88 -22.10
C GLU A 284 -7.47 17.03 -22.66
N CYS A 285 -6.18 16.80 -22.91
CA CYS A 285 -5.33 17.81 -23.54
C CYS A 285 -5.80 18.16 -24.96
N LEU A 286 -6.28 17.17 -25.72
CA LEU A 286 -6.73 17.36 -27.10
C LEU A 286 -8.13 18.02 -27.19
N ARG A 287 -8.98 17.87 -26.16
CA ARG A 287 -10.31 18.50 -26.10
C ARG A 287 -10.23 20.03 -26.20
N GLU A 288 -9.30 20.63 -25.49
CA GLU A 288 -9.12 22.09 -25.49
C GLU A 288 -8.24 22.58 -26.64
N ALA A 289 -7.40 21.72 -27.21
CA ALA A 289 -6.52 22.09 -28.31
C ALA A 289 -7.32 22.41 -29.59
N PRO A 290 -6.98 23.51 -30.30
CA PRO A 290 -7.59 23.82 -31.59
C PRO A 290 -7.16 22.81 -32.65
N SER A 291 -8.06 22.51 -33.59
CA SER A 291 -7.71 21.72 -34.76
C SER A 291 -6.71 22.49 -35.62
N ILE A 292 -5.72 21.78 -36.15
CA ILE A 292 -4.80 22.32 -37.14
C ILE A 292 -5.55 22.61 -38.43
N ARG A 293 -5.19 23.73 -39.07
CA ARG A 293 -5.68 24.07 -40.40
C ARG A 293 -4.94 23.24 -41.44
N LEU A 294 -5.66 22.39 -42.15
CA LEU A 294 -5.09 21.54 -43.20
C LEU A 294 -4.66 22.37 -44.43
N PRO A 295 -3.54 22.02 -45.08
CA PRO A 295 -3.24 22.47 -46.44
C PRO A 295 -4.30 21.97 -47.43
N ALA A 296 -4.53 22.73 -48.52
CA ALA A 296 -5.61 22.45 -49.49
C ALA A 296 -5.63 21.01 -50.05
N MET A 297 -4.45 20.40 -50.24
CA MET A 297 -4.35 19.01 -50.69
C MET A 297 -4.86 18.03 -49.63
N LYS A 298 -4.43 18.17 -48.37
CA LYS A 298 -4.84 17.31 -47.25
C LYS A 298 -6.31 17.52 -46.89
N GLU A 299 -6.81 18.76 -47.01
CA GLU A 299 -8.23 19.08 -46.89
C GLU A 299 -9.06 18.33 -47.95
N LYS A 300 -8.63 18.35 -49.22
CA LYS A 300 -9.26 17.57 -50.29
C LYS A 300 -9.20 16.06 -50.03
N MET A 301 -8.14 15.57 -49.39
CA MET A 301 -8.04 14.16 -48.99
C MET A 301 -9.04 13.81 -47.88
N LEU A 302 -9.19 14.68 -46.87
CA LEU A 302 -10.17 14.49 -45.79
C LEU A 302 -11.59 14.43 -46.37
N PHE A 303 -11.96 15.38 -47.22
CA PHE A 303 -13.28 15.41 -47.85
C PHE A 303 -13.53 14.16 -48.69
N LYS A 304 -12.56 13.73 -49.52
CA LYS A 304 -12.69 12.49 -50.29
C LYS A 304 -12.87 11.25 -49.40
N ALA A 305 -12.16 11.19 -48.27
CA ALA A 305 -12.30 10.09 -47.31
C ALA A 305 -13.70 10.09 -46.69
N ILE A 306 -14.20 11.24 -46.25
CA ILE A 306 -15.56 11.40 -45.70
C ILE A 306 -16.62 11.03 -46.74
N ASP A 307 -16.52 11.57 -47.97
CA ASP A 307 -17.49 11.31 -49.04
C ASP A 307 -17.51 9.82 -49.41
N PHE A 308 -16.35 9.18 -49.47
CA PHE A 308 -16.25 7.74 -49.70
C PHE A 308 -16.95 6.94 -48.60
N LEU A 309 -16.70 7.26 -47.32
CA LEU A 309 -17.31 6.58 -46.18
C LEU A 309 -18.83 6.76 -46.16
N LYS A 310 -19.33 7.96 -46.45
CA LYS A 310 -20.77 8.22 -46.60
C LYS A 310 -21.40 7.39 -47.71
N ALA A 311 -20.74 7.28 -48.86
CA ALA A 311 -21.24 6.53 -50.00
C ALA A 311 -21.41 5.03 -49.69
N ILE A 312 -20.64 4.50 -48.73
CA ILE A 312 -20.76 3.12 -48.26
C ILE A 312 -21.55 2.99 -46.94
N GLY A 313 -22.24 4.05 -46.50
CA GLY A 313 -23.16 4.03 -45.37
C GLY A 313 -22.62 4.52 -44.02
N PHE A 314 -21.38 5.02 -43.95
CA PHE A 314 -20.77 5.51 -42.71
C PHE A 314 -20.68 7.04 -42.69
N ASN A 315 -21.61 7.67 -41.98
CA ASN A 315 -21.65 9.13 -41.82
C ASN A 315 -20.68 9.57 -40.72
N VAL A 316 -19.36 9.52 -40.98
CA VAL A 316 -18.34 9.83 -39.96
C VAL A 316 -18.29 11.30 -39.52
N ASP A 317 -18.83 12.21 -40.33
CA ASP A 317 -18.86 13.65 -40.07
C ASP A 317 -20.06 14.09 -39.20
N VAL A 318 -20.87 13.15 -38.73
CA VAL A 318 -21.80 13.41 -37.61
C VAL A 318 -21.02 13.73 -36.32
N TYR A 319 -19.79 13.23 -36.23
CA TYR A 319 -18.87 13.50 -35.13
C TYR A 319 -17.91 14.63 -35.47
N LYS A 320 -17.46 15.34 -34.44
CA LYS A 320 -16.50 16.44 -34.62
C LYS A 320 -15.13 15.87 -34.97
N ILE A 321 -14.61 16.20 -36.14
CA ILE A 321 -13.26 15.78 -36.54
C ILE A 321 -12.27 16.89 -36.23
N LYS A 322 -11.22 16.57 -35.48
CA LYS A 322 -10.07 17.46 -35.21
C LYS A 322 -8.79 16.84 -35.75
N VAL A 323 -7.98 17.67 -36.39
CA VAL A 323 -6.64 17.27 -36.84
C VAL A 323 -5.59 17.84 -35.90
N MET A 324 -4.66 16.99 -35.46
CA MET A 324 -3.62 17.29 -34.49
C MET A 324 -2.25 17.02 -35.13
N GLU A 325 -1.19 17.72 -34.70
CA GLU A 325 0.15 17.54 -35.27
C GLU A 325 0.64 16.12 -35.01
N ASP A 326 0.47 15.68 -33.76
CA ASP A 326 0.83 14.37 -33.26
C ASP A 326 -0.20 13.94 -32.20
N LEU A 327 -0.47 12.64 -32.14
CA LEU A 327 -1.29 11.99 -31.11
C LEU A 327 -0.45 11.08 -30.20
N GLY A 328 0.87 11.14 -30.33
CA GLY A 328 1.81 10.27 -29.65
C GLY A 328 2.36 9.19 -30.58
N LYS A 329 3.47 8.58 -30.16
CA LYS A 329 4.25 7.66 -30.98
C LYS A 329 3.41 6.49 -31.49
N GLY A 330 3.14 6.49 -32.80
CA GLY A 330 2.43 5.42 -33.51
C GLY A 330 0.90 5.55 -33.53
N VAL A 331 0.34 6.65 -33.02
CA VAL A 331 -1.12 6.86 -32.97
C VAL A 331 -1.55 7.69 -34.18
N LEU A 332 -2.40 7.11 -35.03
CA LEU A 332 -2.92 7.77 -36.24
C LEU A 332 -4.30 8.39 -36.04
N GLY A 333 -5.12 7.76 -35.20
CA GLY A 333 -6.44 8.22 -34.81
C GLY A 333 -6.67 8.05 -33.32
N LEU A 334 -7.65 8.77 -32.78
CA LEU A 334 -8.13 8.58 -31.42
C LEU A 334 -9.60 9.00 -31.31
N ALA A 335 -10.44 8.11 -30.81
CA ALA A 335 -11.84 8.38 -30.49
C ALA A 335 -11.99 8.87 -29.04
N ASP A 336 -12.76 9.93 -28.86
CA ASP A 336 -13.26 10.41 -27.57
C ASP A 336 -14.77 10.22 -27.52
N GLN A 337 -15.16 8.99 -27.13
CA GLN A 337 -16.54 8.54 -27.07
C GLN A 337 -17.42 9.47 -26.22
N ASP A 338 -16.89 9.99 -25.11
CA ASP A 338 -17.63 10.84 -24.18
C ASP A 338 -18.03 12.20 -24.78
N ASN A 339 -17.27 12.68 -25.77
CA ASN A 339 -17.45 14.00 -26.36
C ASN A 339 -17.75 13.96 -27.86
N GLU A 340 -17.85 12.75 -28.43
CA GLU A 340 -18.16 12.52 -29.84
C GLU A 340 -17.15 13.23 -30.77
N ILE A 341 -15.86 13.14 -30.43
CA ILE A 341 -14.75 13.74 -31.19
C ILE A 341 -13.85 12.64 -31.75
N ILE A 342 -13.55 12.74 -33.05
CA ILE A 342 -12.50 11.95 -33.72
C ILE A 342 -11.27 12.83 -33.89
N TYR A 343 -10.14 12.40 -33.33
CA TYR A 343 -8.84 13.04 -33.56
C TYR A 343 -8.06 12.29 -34.63
N LEU A 344 -7.44 13.01 -35.56
CA LEU A 344 -6.52 12.47 -36.55
C LEU A 344 -5.14 13.11 -36.40
N SER A 345 -4.06 12.31 -36.47
CA SER A 345 -2.70 12.88 -36.52
C SER A 345 -2.37 13.36 -37.93
N MET A 346 -1.50 14.36 -38.07
CA MET A 346 -1.07 14.82 -39.41
C MET A 346 -0.36 13.74 -40.21
N GLY A 347 0.23 12.74 -39.53
CA GLY A 347 0.91 11.60 -40.12
C GLY A 347 0.00 10.70 -40.95
N VAL A 348 -1.30 10.54 -40.61
CA VAL A 348 -2.20 9.68 -41.41
C VAL A 348 -2.39 10.21 -42.84
N PHE A 349 -2.30 11.53 -43.02
CA PHE A 349 -2.41 12.15 -44.34
C PHE A 349 -1.22 11.85 -45.23
N ASP A 350 -0.03 11.64 -44.66
CA ASP A 350 1.17 11.32 -45.42
C ASP A 350 1.13 9.87 -45.94
N MET A 351 0.23 9.04 -45.40
CA MET A 351 -0.02 7.67 -45.83
C MET A 351 -1.08 7.57 -46.95
N GLY A 352 -1.76 8.67 -47.29
CA GLY A 352 -2.71 8.75 -48.41
C GLY A 352 -4.19 8.60 -48.00
N THR A 353 -5.09 8.91 -48.95
CA THR A 353 -6.54 9.02 -48.68
C THR A 353 -7.17 7.73 -48.15
N LYS A 354 -6.67 6.57 -48.56
CA LYS A 354 -7.17 5.27 -48.07
C LYS A 354 -6.91 5.09 -46.57
N TYR A 355 -5.75 5.52 -46.09
CA TYR A 355 -5.42 5.45 -44.66
C TYR A 355 -6.25 6.45 -43.86
N VAL A 356 -6.46 7.67 -44.37
CA VAL A 356 -7.37 8.64 -43.74
C VAL A 356 -8.78 8.07 -43.61
N ALA A 357 -9.31 7.43 -44.65
CA ALA A 357 -10.63 6.80 -44.61
C ALA A 357 -10.67 5.60 -43.63
N GLY A 358 -9.62 4.76 -43.63
CA GLY A 358 -9.52 3.63 -42.71
C GLY A 358 -9.52 4.07 -41.24
N THR A 359 -8.69 5.06 -40.91
CA THR A 359 -8.63 5.61 -39.55
C THR A 359 -9.94 6.28 -39.15
N LEU A 360 -10.56 7.08 -40.02
CA LEU A 360 -11.89 7.66 -39.73
C LEU A 360 -12.96 6.60 -39.46
N TYR A 361 -12.95 5.51 -40.24
CA TYR A 361 -13.89 4.41 -40.08
C TYR A 361 -13.70 3.66 -38.75
N GLU A 362 -12.44 3.38 -38.38
CA GLU A 362 -12.07 2.77 -37.11
C GLU A 362 -12.52 3.62 -35.92
N GLU A 363 -12.18 4.91 -35.91
CA GLU A 363 -12.60 5.82 -34.84
C GLU A 363 -14.12 6.01 -34.79
N PHE A 364 -14.80 6.02 -35.94
CA PHE A 364 -16.26 6.02 -36.00
C PHE A 364 -16.86 4.78 -35.33
N ILE A 365 -16.30 3.59 -35.56
CA ILE A 365 -16.79 2.35 -34.93
C ILE A 365 -16.69 2.44 -33.41
N HIS A 366 -15.56 2.94 -32.89
CA HIS A 366 -15.39 3.11 -31.45
C HIS A 366 -16.47 4.02 -30.86
N ILE A 367 -16.79 5.14 -31.50
CA ILE A 367 -17.82 6.07 -30.99
C ILE A 367 -19.22 5.50 -31.16
N PHE A 368 -19.57 5.04 -32.36
CA PHE A 368 -20.94 4.65 -32.70
C PHE A 368 -21.38 3.35 -32.02
N TYR A 369 -20.50 2.35 -31.94
CA TYR A 369 -20.83 1.04 -31.36
C TYR A 369 -20.32 0.84 -29.93
N GLY A 370 -19.53 1.78 -29.39
CA GLY A 370 -19.02 1.70 -28.02
C GLY A 370 -18.04 0.54 -27.78
N VAL A 371 -17.40 0.04 -28.84
CA VAL A 371 -16.46 -1.10 -28.77
C VAL A 371 -15.00 -0.63 -28.65
N SER A 372 -14.14 -1.41 -28.00
CA SER A 372 -12.70 -1.11 -27.85
C SER A 372 -11.84 -1.87 -28.84
N ASP A 373 -10.61 -1.39 -29.04
CA ASP A 373 -9.58 -2.06 -29.86
C ASP A 373 -9.37 -3.51 -29.48
N GLU A 374 -9.05 -4.32 -30.49
CA GLU A 374 -8.70 -5.75 -30.34
C GLU A 374 -9.77 -6.61 -29.63
N THR A 375 -11.00 -6.10 -29.50
CA THR A 375 -12.11 -6.85 -28.91
C THR A 375 -12.87 -7.66 -29.94
N ARG A 376 -13.53 -8.73 -29.48
CA ARG A 376 -14.44 -9.51 -30.32
C ARG A 376 -15.58 -8.66 -30.87
N GLY A 377 -16.10 -7.73 -30.07
CA GLY A 377 -17.15 -6.80 -30.51
C GLY A 377 -16.73 -5.94 -31.69
N PHE A 378 -15.49 -5.40 -31.66
CA PHE A 378 -14.95 -4.65 -32.80
C PHE A 378 -14.83 -5.52 -34.05
N GLN A 379 -14.31 -6.74 -33.91
CA GLN A 379 -14.19 -7.68 -35.03
C GLN A 379 -15.55 -8.02 -35.64
N ASP A 380 -16.57 -8.29 -34.82
CA ASP A 380 -17.90 -8.62 -35.30
C ASP A 380 -18.51 -7.45 -36.08
N VAL A 381 -18.35 -6.20 -35.63
CA VAL A 381 -18.79 -5.01 -36.37
C VAL A 381 -18.12 -4.93 -37.74
N VAL A 382 -16.79 -5.05 -37.79
CA VAL A 382 -16.05 -4.95 -39.06
C VAL A 382 -16.41 -6.08 -40.03
N ILE A 383 -16.51 -7.32 -39.53
CA ILE A 383 -16.85 -8.49 -40.34
C ILE A 383 -18.28 -8.37 -40.87
N ASN A 384 -19.24 -8.00 -40.03
CA ASN A 384 -20.63 -7.84 -40.47
C ASN A 384 -20.76 -6.75 -41.52
N HIS A 385 -20.08 -5.61 -41.35
CA HIS A 385 -20.06 -4.56 -42.38
C HIS A 385 -19.44 -5.06 -43.70
N LEU A 386 -18.37 -5.83 -43.63
CA LEU A 386 -17.78 -6.42 -44.84
C LEU A 386 -18.76 -7.36 -45.54
N MET A 387 -19.49 -8.19 -44.79
CA MET A 387 -20.52 -9.07 -45.35
C MET A 387 -21.66 -8.27 -45.99
N SER A 388 -22.18 -7.24 -45.32
CA SER A 388 -23.23 -6.37 -45.88
C SER A 388 -22.80 -5.63 -47.15
N LEU A 389 -21.53 -5.21 -47.23
CA LEU A 389 -20.98 -4.65 -48.47
C LEU A 389 -20.91 -5.70 -49.59
N GLY A 390 -20.58 -6.94 -49.25
CA GLY A 390 -20.60 -8.08 -50.18
C GLY A 390 -22.01 -8.37 -50.72
N GLU A 391 -23.01 -8.41 -49.84
CA GLU A 391 -24.42 -8.59 -50.20
C GLU A 391 -24.90 -7.50 -51.14
N ALA A 392 -24.60 -6.23 -50.83
CA ALA A 392 -24.96 -5.10 -51.68
C ALA A 392 -24.31 -5.19 -53.07
N PHE A 393 -23.11 -5.76 -53.17
CA PHE A 393 -22.41 -5.94 -54.44
C PHE A 393 -22.97 -7.10 -55.27
N VAL A 394 -23.37 -8.21 -54.61
CA VAL A 394 -23.91 -9.41 -55.28
C VAL A 394 -25.41 -9.26 -55.59
N GLY A 395 -26.14 -8.43 -54.83
CA GLY A 395 -27.57 -8.18 -55.01
C GLY A 395 -28.48 -9.18 -54.30
N GLU A 396 -27.93 -10.07 -53.46
CA GLU A 396 -28.65 -11.07 -52.68
C GLU A 396 -28.08 -11.14 -51.25
N PRO A 397 -28.93 -11.22 -50.20
CA PRO A 397 -28.48 -11.41 -48.83
C PRO A 397 -27.94 -12.84 -48.60
N VAL A 398 -26.93 -12.97 -47.72
CA VAL A 398 -26.27 -14.25 -47.37
C VAL A 398 -27.05 -15.01 -46.31
#